data_AF-A0A2M7BIW1-F1
#
_entry.id   AF-A0A2M7BIW1-F1
#
_cell.length_a   1.000
_cell.length_b   1.000
_cell.length_c   1.000
_cell.angle_alpha   90.00
_cell.angle_beta   90.00
_cell.angle_gamma   90.00
#
_symmetry.space_group_name_H-M   'P 1'
#
loop_
_entity.id
_entity.type
_entity.pdbx_description
1 polymer ?
#
loop_
_entity_poly.entity_id
_entity_poly.type
_entity_poly.pdbx_seq_one_letter_code
_entity_poly.pdbx_strand_id
1 'polypeptide(L)'
;MLQENIGIPYRQLMPLGDTQIRMVVSMFQIRRIFDDILPRNRHALEQIQEILRSRFRGLSQANIAKIPDLLRNPFKYDFRSILYVTEIQASGKVRRFAHERGEGNGAGFNVNYPLTEQIDAKTYLETLSRALSHIGHFRPRYLVVCLGLDTAKGDPTGSWKSIVIRGRGSQFILKDFPGAFHVLIVAPIEVRVKRVMESLKLNEEGARKEIARFDDGSREFVKRYFKANIADPINYDIVINTNNLSIEGAASIIVDAAHLLSD
;
A
#
# COMPACT_ATOMS: atom_id res chain seq x y z
N MET A 1 -7.63 -48.46 1.06
CA MET A 1 -7.69 -49.13 2.38
C MET A 1 -7.16 -48.13 3.39
N LEU A 2 -8.08 -47.41 4.06
CA LEU A 2 -8.47 -47.58 5.49
C LEU A 2 -7.46 -46.85 6.40
N GLN A 3 -7.78 -45.64 6.86
CA GLN A 3 -8.49 -45.33 8.11
C GLN A 3 -7.71 -45.77 9.36
N GLU A 4 -7.21 -44.81 10.12
CA GLU A 4 -7.11 -44.94 11.58
C GLU A 4 -7.71 -43.71 12.26
N ASN A 5 -8.83 -43.98 12.94
CA ASN A 5 -9.45 -43.16 13.96
C ASN A 5 -8.60 -43.19 15.23
N ILE A 6 -8.39 -42.05 15.88
CA ILE A 6 -8.22 -42.02 17.34
C ILE A 6 -9.12 -40.91 17.88
N GLY A 7 -10.26 -41.33 18.44
CA GLY A 7 -11.15 -40.48 19.21
C GLY A 7 -10.80 -40.54 20.70
N ILE A 8 -10.95 -39.41 21.40
CA ILE A 8 -11.00 -39.32 22.86
C ILE A 8 -12.22 -38.44 23.23
N PRO A 9 -13.00 -38.79 24.29
CA PRO A 9 -14.42 -38.49 24.38
C PRO A 9 -14.80 -37.21 25.14
N TYR A 10 -16.02 -36.74 24.87
CA TYR A 10 -16.67 -35.55 25.43
C TYR A 10 -17.54 -35.92 26.65
N ARG A 11 -17.47 -35.09 27.72
CA ARG A 11 -18.25 -35.06 28.99
C ARG A 11 -17.64 -35.73 30.23
N GLN A 12 -17.17 -34.89 31.16
CA GLN A 12 -17.61 -34.86 32.56
C GLN A 12 -17.10 -33.57 33.24
N LEU A 13 -17.99 -32.59 33.43
CA LEU A 13 -18.11 -31.76 34.63
C LEU A 13 -19.46 -31.01 34.56
N MET A 14 -20.12 -30.96 35.72
CA MET A 14 -21.54 -30.79 36.01
C MET A 14 -22.05 -29.31 35.99
N PRO A 15 -23.36 -29.05 36.23
CA PRO A 15 -24.11 -27.97 35.58
C PRO A 15 -24.43 -26.74 36.47
N LEU A 16 -24.92 -25.70 35.77
CA LEU A 16 -25.72 -24.53 36.19
C LEU A 16 -25.02 -23.39 36.94
N GLY A 17 -24.71 -22.35 36.15
CA GLY A 17 -24.94 -20.96 36.51
C GLY A 17 -25.41 -20.24 35.25
N ASP A 18 -26.72 -20.00 35.14
CA ASP A 18 -27.32 -19.23 34.05
C ASP A 18 -26.71 -17.82 34.01
N THR A 19 -26.12 -17.45 32.87
CA THR A 19 -26.17 -16.13 32.19
C THR A 19 -24.97 -16.02 31.25
N GLN A 20 -25.23 -16.01 29.93
CA GLN A 20 -24.36 -15.52 28.85
C GLN A 20 -22.91 -16.08 28.82
N ILE A 21 -22.51 -16.84 27.81
CA ILE A 21 -21.95 -16.29 26.56
C ILE A 21 -21.92 -17.46 25.57
N ARG A 22 -22.75 -17.41 24.53
CA ARG A 22 -22.54 -18.22 23.31
C ARG A 22 -21.38 -17.58 22.55
N MET A 23 -20.15 -18.03 22.77
CA MET A 23 -19.04 -17.73 21.86
C MET A 23 -19.24 -18.53 20.57
N VAL A 24 -20.02 -17.98 19.65
CA VAL A 24 -19.96 -18.36 18.24
C VAL A 24 -18.68 -17.72 17.69
N VAL A 25 -17.58 -18.48 17.67
CA VAL A 25 -16.36 -18.06 16.97
C VAL A 25 -16.66 -18.12 15.47
N SER A 26 -16.96 -16.98 14.86
CA SER A 26 -17.25 -16.91 13.43
C SER A 26 -15.96 -17.05 12.63
N MET A 27 -15.76 -18.21 11.97
CA MET A 27 -14.66 -18.42 11.02
C MET A 27 -14.86 -17.57 9.76
N PHE A 28 -13.81 -16.85 9.35
CA PHE A 28 -13.76 -16.16 8.05
C PHE A 28 -12.90 -16.97 7.09
N GLN A 29 -13.18 -16.87 5.80
CA GLN A 29 -12.42 -17.55 4.75
C GLN A 29 -12.04 -16.55 3.67
N ILE A 30 -10.76 -16.47 3.33
CA ILE A 30 -10.29 -15.76 2.13
C ILE A 30 -10.43 -16.71 0.94
N ARG A 31 -11.22 -16.30 -0.04
CA ARG A 31 -11.53 -17.08 -1.23
C ARG A 31 -11.12 -16.34 -2.49
N ARG A 32 -10.52 -17.07 -3.42
CA ARG A 32 -10.19 -16.55 -4.76
C ARG A 32 -11.42 -16.73 -5.66
N ILE A 33 -11.84 -15.63 -6.27
CA ILE A 33 -12.90 -15.60 -7.26
C ILE A 33 -12.25 -15.32 -8.61
N PHE A 34 -12.46 -16.24 -9.55
CA PHE A 34 -11.93 -16.18 -10.91
C PHE A 34 -13.00 -15.82 -11.94
N ASP A 35 -14.28 -15.93 -11.56
CA ASP A 35 -15.45 -15.73 -12.43
C ASP A 35 -16.70 -15.45 -11.57
N ASP A 36 -17.81 -15.11 -12.21
CA ASP A 36 -19.13 -14.89 -11.59
C ASP A 36 -20.14 -16.01 -11.90
N ILE A 37 -19.66 -17.19 -12.31
CA ILE A 37 -20.50 -18.31 -12.78
C ILE A 37 -21.31 -18.87 -11.60
N LEU A 38 -20.63 -19.17 -10.49
CA LEU A 38 -21.28 -19.74 -9.30
C LEU A 38 -22.15 -18.68 -8.59
N PRO A 39 -23.36 -19.03 -8.11
CA PRO A 39 -24.25 -18.10 -7.40
C PRO A 39 -23.58 -17.40 -6.22
N ARG A 40 -22.73 -18.13 -5.47
CA ARG A 40 -21.94 -17.58 -4.36
C ARG A 40 -20.94 -16.51 -4.82
N ASN A 41 -20.32 -16.68 -6.01
CA ASN A 41 -19.40 -15.68 -6.56
C ASN A 41 -20.16 -14.43 -7.00
N ARG A 42 -21.31 -14.63 -7.64
CA ARG A 42 -22.16 -13.52 -8.08
C ARG A 42 -22.62 -12.66 -6.92
N HIS A 43 -23.08 -13.29 -5.84
CA HIS A 43 -23.48 -12.58 -4.64
C HIS A 43 -22.32 -11.84 -3.97
N ALA A 44 -21.13 -12.46 -3.89
CA ALA A 44 -19.93 -11.80 -3.40
C ALA A 44 -19.55 -10.58 -4.27
N LEU A 45 -19.66 -10.70 -5.59
CA LEU A 45 -19.38 -9.61 -6.53
C LEU A 45 -20.40 -8.47 -6.43
N GLU A 46 -21.69 -8.78 -6.27
CA GLU A 46 -22.73 -7.77 -6.04
C GLU A 46 -22.45 -6.97 -4.78
N GLN A 47 -22.13 -7.65 -3.67
CA GLN A 47 -21.76 -6.98 -2.42
C GLN A 47 -20.49 -6.14 -2.57
N ILE A 48 -19.48 -6.64 -3.30
CA ILE A 48 -18.25 -5.88 -3.57
C ILE A 48 -18.57 -4.65 -4.41
N GLN A 49 -19.35 -4.78 -5.47
CA GLN A 49 -19.75 -3.64 -6.29
C GLN A 49 -20.56 -2.63 -5.46
N GLU A 50 -21.46 -3.06 -4.58
CA GLU A 50 -22.20 -2.19 -3.68
C GLU A 50 -21.31 -1.47 -2.65
N ILE A 51 -20.36 -2.19 -2.05
CA ILE A 51 -19.33 -1.62 -1.18
C ILE A 51 -18.54 -0.58 -1.97
N LEU A 52 -18.12 -0.90 -3.20
CA LEU A 52 -17.35 0.01 -4.03
C LEU A 52 -18.14 1.28 -4.37
N ARG A 53 -19.43 1.14 -4.74
CA ARG A 53 -20.31 2.29 -5.04
C ARG A 53 -20.57 3.16 -3.83
N SER A 54 -20.85 2.54 -2.68
CA SER A 54 -21.21 3.25 -1.45
C SER A 54 -20.01 3.94 -0.79
N ARG A 55 -18.84 3.30 -0.84
CA ARG A 55 -17.61 3.78 -0.19
C ARG A 55 -16.76 4.66 -1.09
N PHE A 56 -16.75 4.44 -2.40
CA PHE A 56 -15.84 5.10 -3.33
C PHE A 56 -16.60 5.92 -4.38
N ARG A 57 -17.11 7.09 -3.95
CA ARG A 57 -17.89 8.01 -4.80
C ARG A 57 -17.11 8.53 -6.01
N GLY A 58 -15.78 8.56 -5.96
CA GLY A 58 -14.90 8.95 -7.07
C GLY A 58 -14.59 7.83 -8.07
N LEU A 59 -14.98 6.58 -7.79
CA LEU A 59 -14.75 5.46 -8.71
C LEU A 59 -15.82 5.47 -9.81
N SER A 60 -15.40 5.40 -11.07
CA SER A 60 -16.33 5.35 -12.21
C SER A 60 -17.27 4.16 -12.09
N GLN A 61 -18.58 4.43 -12.17
CA GLN A 61 -19.63 3.40 -12.17
C GLN A 61 -19.42 2.39 -13.30
N ALA A 62 -18.92 2.86 -14.45
CA ALA A 62 -18.59 2.00 -15.58
C ALA A 62 -17.43 1.04 -15.26
N ASN A 63 -16.46 1.46 -14.44
CA ASN A 63 -15.35 0.59 -14.04
C ASN A 63 -15.79 -0.44 -13.00
N ILE A 64 -16.65 -0.06 -12.04
CA ILE A 64 -17.24 -1.01 -11.08
C ILE A 64 -18.05 -2.08 -11.82
N ALA A 65 -18.85 -1.66 -12.81
CA ALA A 65 -19.67 -2.57 -13.60
C ALA A 65 -18.86 -3.58 -14.44
N LYS A 66 -17.60 -3.25 -14.79
CA LYS A 66 -16.71 -4.12 -15.58
C LYS A 66 -16.06 -5.24 -14.77
N ILE A 67 -16.10 -5.23 -13.44
CA ILE A 67 -15.39 -6.21 -12.60
C ILE A 67 -15.75 -7.67 -12.96
N PRO A 68 -17.03 -8.07 -13.13
CA PRO A 68 -17.35 -9.43 -13.55
C PRO A 68 -16.83 -9.79 -14.96
N ASP A 69 -16.75 -8.81 -15.85
CA ASP A 69 -16.22 -8.99 -17.21
C ASP A 69 -14.69 -9.16 -17.21
N LEU A 70 -13.99 -8.42 -16.35
CA LEU A 70 -12.54 -8.54 -16.14
C LEU A 70 -12.14 -9.93 -15.63
N LEU A 71 -12.98 -10.54 -14.79
CA LEU A 71 -12.77 -11.89 -14.28
C LEU A 71 -12.97 -12.95 -15.36
N ARG A 72 -14.04 -12.81 -16.18
CA ARG A 72 -14.39 -13.80 -17.21
C ARG A 72 -13.50 -13.75 -18.46
N ASN A 73 -13.06 -12.56 -18.87
CA ASN A 73 -12.52 -12.35 -20.22
C ASN A 73 -11.04 -11.90 -20.20
N PRO A 74 -10.10 -12.77 -19.76
CA PRO A 74 -8.68 -12.39 -19.64
C PRO A 74 -8.05 -11.99 -20.98
N PHE A 75 -8.48 -12.58 -22.10
CA PHE A 75 -7.98 -12.26 -23.44
C PHE A 75 -8.46 -10.91 -23.98
N LYS A 76 -9.59 -10.39 -23.47
CA LYS A 76 -10.09 -9.06 -23.85
C LYS A 76 -9.25 -7.94 -23.21
N TYR A 77 -8.60 -8.24 -22.11
CA TYR A 77 -7.89 -7.26 -21.29
C TYR A 77 -6.38 -7.54 -21.20
N ASP A 78 -5.87 -8.59 -21.85
CA ASP A 78 -4.47 -9.02 -21.83
C ASP A 78 -3.89 -9.37 -20.44
N PHE A 79 -4.75 -9.59 -19.44
CA PHE A 79 -4.35 -10.08 -18.12
C PHE A 79 -5.45 -10.91 -17.45
N ARG A 80 -5.04 -11.87 -16.61
CA ARG A 80 -5.95 -12.67 -15.79
C ARG A 80 -6.22 -11.96 -14.46
N SER A 81 -7.44 -11.47 -14.29
CA SER A 81 -7.90 -10.88 -13.04
C SER A 81 -8.28 -11.96 -12.02
N ILE A 82 -7.88 -11.80 -10.76
CA ILE A 82 -8.27 -12.66 -9.63
C ILE A 82 -8.72 -11.75 -8.50
N LEU A 83 -9.92 -11.98 -7.97
CA LEU A 83 -10.44 -11.23 -6.84
C LEU A 83 -10.30 -12.06 -5.56
N TYR A 84 -9.71 -11.47 -4.52
CA TYR A 84 -9.62 -12.09 -3.20
C TYR A 84 -10.73 -11.52 -2.33
N VAL A 85 -11.62 -12.39 -1.87
CA VAL A 85 -12.80 -11.99 -1.08
C VAL A 85 -12.72 -12.65 0.28
N THR A 86 -12.84 -11.84 1.33
CA THR A 86 -12.95 -12.30 2.72
C THR A 86 -14.42 -12.44 3.09
N GLU A 87 -14.88 -13.66 3.36
CA GLU A 87 -16.29 -13.97 3.72
C GLU A 87 -16.33 -14.59 5.13
N ILE A 88 -17.28 -14.21 6.00
CA ILE A 88 -17.60 -14.97 7.23
C ILE A 88 -18.69 -16.00 6.92
N GLN A 89 -18.44 -17.26 7.31
CA GLN A 89 -19.30 -18.41 6.99
C GLN A 89 -20.77 -18.26 7.45
N ALA A 90 -21.07 -17.35 8.37
CA ALA A 90 -22.42 -17.16 8.91
C ALA A 90 -23.19 -15.94 8.39
N SER A 91 -22.60 -14.99 7.65
CA SER A 91 -23.36 -13.79 7.22
C SER A 91 -22.86 -13.04 5.98
N GLY A 92 -21.75 -13.44 5.35
CA GLY A 92 -21.28 -12.79 4.12
C GLY A 92 -20.82 -11.33 4.25
N LYS A 93 -20.81 -10.72 5.44
CA LYS A 93 -20.42 -9.31 5.65
C LYS A 93 -18.90 -9.12 5.79
N VAL A 94 -18.35 -8.15 5.05
CA VAL A 94 -16.95 -7.69 5.17
C VAL A 94 -16.81 -6.66 6.30
N ARG A 95 -15.89 -6.88 7.26
CA ARG A 95 -15.52 -5.86 8.28
C ARG A 95 -14.00 -5.64 8.30
N ARG A 96 -13.57 -4.46 8.77
CA ARG A 96 -12.18 -4.08 9.04
C ARG A 96 -11.73 -4.72 10.36
N PHE A 97 -10.57 -5.40 10.40
CA PHE A 97 -10.14 -6.13 11.60
C PHE A 97 -8.74 -5.74 12.07
N ALA A 98 -8.67 -4.80 13.01
CA ALA A 98 -7.46 -4.51 13.79
C ALA A 98 -6.90 -5.76 14.52
N HIS A 99 -7.76 -6.74 14.77
CA HIS A 99 -7.47 -7.94 15.54
C HIS A 99 -7.16 -9.17 14.67
N GLU A 100 -7.25 -9.04 13.34
CA GLU A 100 -6.99 -10.14 12.43
C GLU A 100 -5.49 -10.46 12.41
N ARG A 101 -5.18 -11.74 12.61
CA ARG A 101 -3.81 -12.25 12.67
C ARG A 101 -3.47 -13.25 11.57
N GLY A 102 -4.35 -13.41 10.58
CA GLY A 102 -4.24 -14.48 9.59
C GLY A 102 -4.67 -15.82 10.18
N GLU A 103 -4.77 -16.85 9.33
CA GLU A 103 -5.24 -18.19 9.72
C GLU A 103 -4.38 -19.30 9.12
N GLY A 104 -4.51 -20.52 9.63
CA GLY A 104 -3.74 -21.69 9.20
C GLY A 104 -2.23 -21.45 9.31
N ASN A 105 -1.49 -21.80 8.26
CA ASN A 105 -0.03 -21.57 8.20
C ASN A 105 0.36 -20.08 8.23
N GLY A 106 -0.59 -19.16 8.03
CA GLY A 106 -0.40 -17.71 8.11
C GLY A 106 -0.82 -17.10 9.43
N ALA A 107 -1.27 -17.89 10.41
CA ALA A 107 -1.67 -17.39 11.73
C ALA A 107 -0.48 -16.74 12.47
N GLY A 108 -0.69 -15.51 12.95
CA GLY A 108 0.33 -14.69 13.61
C GLY A 108 1.18 -13.83 12.68
N PHE A 109 1.11 -14.04 11.36
CA PHE A 109 1.94 -13.32 10.38
C PHE A 109 1.22 -12.16 9.69
N ASN A 110 -0.12 -12.10 9.76
CA ASN A 110 -0.84 -10.90 9.35
C ASN A 110 -0.90 -9.92 10.53
N VAL A 111 -0.52 -8.67 10.30
CA VAL A 111 -0.63 -7.62 11.31
C VAL A 111 -1.23 -6.38 10.66
N ASN A 112 -2.44 -6.02 11.07
CA ASN A 112 -3.10 -4.80 10.64
C ASN A 112 -2.79 -3.66 11.61
N TYR A 113 -2.32 -2.53 11.07
CA TYR A 113 -2.12 -1.29 11.81
C TYR A 113 -3.17 -0.27 11.36
N PRO A 114 -4.39 -0.30 11.91
CA PRO A 114 -5.43 0.64 11.52
C PRO A 114 -5.00 2.06 11.89
N LEU A 115 -5.00 2.95 10.91
CA LEU A 115 -4.77 4.37 11.10
C LEU A 115 -6.10 5.12 11.03
N THR A 116 -6.25 6.16 11.83
CA THR A 116 -7.40 7.06 11.74
C THR A 116 -7.36 7.86 10.45
N GLU A 117 -8.52 8.27 9.94
CA GLU A 117 -8.60 9.09 8.72
C GLU A 117 -7.90 10.45 8.88
N GLN A 118 -7.91 10.99 10.10
CA GLN A 118 -7.14 12.15 10.50
C GLN A 118 -5.99 11.65 11.38
N ILE A 119 -4.79 11.56 10.81
CA ILE A 119 -3.58 11.13 11.51
C ILE A 119 -2.49 12.18 11.32
N ASP A 120 -1.71 12.44 12.35
CA ASP A 120 -0.53 13.30 12.27
C ASP A 120 0.74 12.51 11.91
N ALA A 121 1.77 13.23 11.45
CA ALA A 121 3.02 12.62 11.04
C ALA A 121 3.69 11.81 12.18
N LYS A 122 3.58 12.28 13.42
CA LYS A 122 4.18 11.64 14.58
C LYS A 122 3.57 10.26 14.82
N THR A 123 2.25 10.18 14.91
CA THR A 123 1.48 8.95 15.13
C THR A 123 1.70 7.95 13.98
N TYR A 124 1.83 8.45 12.75
CA TYR A 124 2.19 7.62 11.60
C TYR A 124 3.58 7.00 11.76
N LEU A 125 4.61 7.81 12.06
CA LEU A 125 5.98 7.34 12.21
C LEU A 125 6.14 6.36 13.37
N GLU A 126 5.44 6.57 14.48
CA GLU A 126 5.39 5.63 15.60
C GLU A 126 4.77 4.29 15.18
N THR A 127 3.70 4.32 14.38
CA THR A 127 3.04 3.11 13.88
C THR A 127 3.91 2.38 12.85
N LEU A 128 4.54 3.11 11.94
CA LEU A 128 5.47 2.55 10.96
C LEU A 128 6.67 1.90 11.65
N SER A 129 7.21 2.52 12.70
CA SER A 129 8.31 1.96 13.48
C SER A 129 7.94 0.61 14.11
N ARG A 130 6.71 0.47 14.60
CA ARG A 130 6.18 -0.81 15.11
C ARG A 130 6.07 -1.87 14.01
N ALA A 131 5.60 -1.48 12.81
CA ALA A 131 5.53 -2.39 11.66
C ALA A 131 6.92 -2.86 11.22
N LEU A 132 7.88 -1.93 11.10
CA LEU A 132 9.27 -2.24 10.74
C LEU A 132 9.94 -3.13 11.79
N SER A 133 9.68 -2.91 13.08
CA SER A 133 10.16 -3.79 14.14
C SER A 133 9.63 -5.22 13.99
N HIS A 134 8.33 -5.38 13.69
CA HIS A 134 7.73 -6.71 13.49
C HIS A 134 8.35 -7.43 12.27
N ILE A 135 8.50 -6.73 11.15
CA ILE A 135 9.18 -7.25 9.95
C ILE A 135 10.64 -7.63 10.27
N GLY A 136 11.35 -6.78 11.03
CA GLY A 136 12.73 -7.03 11.45
C GLY A 136 12.88 -8.30 12.28
N HIS A 137 11.96 -8.55 13.23
CA HIS A 137 11.95 -9.79 14.02
C HIS A 137 11.71 -11.04 13.16
N PHE A 138 10.83 -10.94 12.15
CA PHE A 138 10.57 -12.06 11.24
C PHE A 138 11.76 -12.40 10.34
N ARG A 139 12.68 -11.45 10.10
CA ARG A 139 13.88 -11.61 9.25
C ARG A 139 13.56 -12.23 7.86
N PRO A 140 12.65 -11.62 7.08
CA PRO A 140 12.25 -12.18 5.80
C PRO A 140 13.43 -12.22 4.81
N ARG A 141 13.50 -13.29 4.02
CA ARG A 141 14.42 -13.36 2.87
C ARG A 141 14.00 -12.42 1.73
N TYR A 142 12.70 -12.14 1.61
CA TYR A 142 12.12 -11.27 0.61
C TYR A 142 11.04 -10.40 1.25
N LEU A 143 11.07 -9.09 0.99
CA LEU A 143 10.03 -8.14 1.40
C LEU A 143 9.32 -7.63 0.15
N VAL A 144 8.01 -7.90 0.06
CA VAL A 144 7.16 -7.39 -1.01
C VAL A 144 6.41 -6.17 -0.46
N VAL A 145 6.65 -5.00 -1.05
CA VAL A 145 5.98 -3.75 -0.68
C VAL A 145 5.02 -3.37 -1.81
N CYS A 146 3.72 -3.45 -1.54
CA CYS A 146 2.69 -2.98 -2.47
C CYS A 146 2.68 -1.45 -2.49
N LEU A 147 2.51 -0.84 -3.68
CA LEU A 147 2.39 0.60 -3.82
C LEU A 147 1.01 1.06 -3.33
N GLY A 148 0.95 1.67 -2.13
CA GLY A 148 -0.28 2.17 -1.51
C GLY A 148 -0.66 3.57 -2.01
N LEU A 149 -1.27 3.63 -3.19
CA LEU A 149 -1.82 4.88 -3.76
C LEU A 149 -3.12 5.33 -3.07
N ASP A 150 -3.69 4.44 -2.26
CA ASP A 150 -4.91 4.57 -1.47
C ASP A 150 -4.85 5.67 -0.38
N THR A 151 -3.67 6.24 -0.15
CA THR A 151 -3.44 7.31 0.85
C THR A 151 -3.43 8.73 0.27
N ALA A 152 -3.45 8.89 -1.06
CA ALA A 152 -3.32 10.22 -1.70
C ALA A 152 -4.65 11.01 -1.74
N LYS A 153 -4.59 12.33 -1.48
CA LYS A 153 -5.72 13.24 -1.71
C LYS A 153 -6.08 13.21 -3.20
N GLY A 154 -7.28 12.75 -3.54
CA GLY A 154 -7.72 12.52 -4.92
C GLY A 154 -7.91 11.04 -5.28
N ASP A 155 -7.35 10.12 -4.48
CA ASP A 155 -7.78 8.73 -4.47
C ASP A 155 -9.09 8.61 -3.66
N PRO A 156 -10.10 7.85 -4.11
CA PRO A 156 -11.36 7.68 -3.38
C PRO A 156 -11.23 7.12 -1.95
N THR A 157 -10.08 6.55 -1.57
CA THR A 157 -9.80 6.04 -0.22
C THR A 157 -8.87 6.94 0.61
N GLY A 158 -8.28 7.97 0.01
CA GLY A 158 -7.29 8.84 0.65
C GLY A 158 -7.91 10.00 1.42
N SER A 159 -7.82 9.98 2.75
CA SER A 159 -8.28 11.06 3.63
C SER A 159 -7.19 12.04 4.03
N TRP A 160 -5.94 11.81 3.61
CA TRP A 160 -4.79 12.57 4.07
C TRP A 160 -4.73 13.91 3.36
N LYS A 161 -4.67 14.99 4.14
CA LYS A 161 -4.71 16.36 3.61
C LYS A 161 -3.53 16.71 2.72
N SER A 162 -2.35 16.16 3.03
CA SER A 162 -1.11 16.38 2.30
C SER A 162 -0.25 15.12 2.37
N ILE A 163 0.39 14.77 1.25
CA ILE A 163 1.31 13.64 1.18
C ILE A 163 2.60 14.08 0.46
N VAL A 164 3.73 13.49 0.86
CA VAL A 164 5.01 13.66 0.15
C VAL A 164 5.31 12.38 -0.61
N ILE A 165 5.37 12.47 -1.93
CA ILE A 165 5.72 11.34 -2.80
C ILE A 165 7.16 11.52 -3.29
N ARG A 166 8.01 10.54 -3.04
CA ARG A 166 9.38 10.51 -3.56
C ARG A 166 9.48 9.61 -4.79
N GLY A 167 9.84 10.19 -5.93
CA GLY A 167 10.20 9.46 -7.15
C GLY A 167 8.99 8.84 -7.86
N ARG A 168 9.18 7.67 -8.47
CA ARG A 168 8.14 6.90 -9.20
C ARG A 168 7.47 7.65 -10.38
N GLY A 169 8.05 8.74 -10.85
CA GLY A 169 7.46 9.56 -11.91
C GLY A 169 6.27 10.39 -11.44
N SER A 170 6.14 10.64 -10.13
CA SER A 170 5.02 11.39 -9.56
C SER A 170 4.84 12.77 -10.21
N GLN A 171 5.93 13.41 -10.62
CA GLN A 171 5.91 14.70 -11.32
C GLN A 171 5.23 14.64 -12.68
N PHE A 172 5.25 13.48 -13.34
CA PHE A 172 4.57 13.28 -14.62
C PHE A 172 3.13 12.79 -14.44
N ILE A 173 2.90 11.95 -13.42
CA ILE A 173 1.58 11.40 -13.10
C ILE A 173 0.65 12.50 -12.59
N LEU A 174 1.17 13.37 -11.72
CA LEU A 174 0.40 14.42 -11.04
C LEU A 174 0.66 15.81 -11.63
N LYS A 175 1.16 15.89 -12.86
CA LYS A 175 1.51 17.15 -13.53
C LYS A 175 0.34 18.15 -13.59
N ASP A 176 -0.88 17.63 -13.78
CA ASP A 176 -2.11 18.43 -13.94
C ASP A 176 -2.97 18.41 -12.67
N PHE A 177 -2.47 17.86 -11.56
CA PHE A 177 -3.23 17.74 -10.33
C PHE A 177 -3.20 19.07 -9.55
N PRO A 178 -4.36 19.71 -9.29
CA PRO A 178 -4.41 20.97 -8.54
C PRO A 178 -3.83 20.81 -7.13
N GLY A 179 -2.86 21.65 -6.77
CA GLY A 179 -2.15 21.60 -5.50
C GLY A 179 -1.01 20.58 -5.41
N ALA A 180 -0.64 19.92 -6.52
CA ALA A 180 0.61 19.16 -6.57
C ALA A 180 1.81 20.10 -6.68
N PHE A 181 2.86 19.84 -5.88
CA PHE A 181 4.11 20.58 -5.89
C PHE A 181 5.28 19.64 -6.14
N HIS A 182 5.99 19.86 -7.23
CA HIS A 182 7.04 18.98 -7.73
C HIS A 182 8.41 19.58 -7.45
N VAL A 183 9.19 18.90 -6.61
CA VAL A 183 10.53 19.35 -6.22
C VAL A 183 11.59 18.39 -6.72
N LEU A 184 12.63 18.92 -7.37
CA LEU A 184 13.84 18.17 -7.71
C LEU A 184 14.99 18.54 -6.77
N ILE A 185 15.58 17.55 -6.11
CA ILE A 185 16.77 17.74 -5.28
C ILE A 185 18.02 17.32 -6.04
N VAL A 186 18.99 18.22 -6.16
CA VAL A 186 20.27 17.98 -6.83
C VAL A 186 21.45 18.27 -5.91
N ALA A 187 22.62 17.72 -6.24
CA ALA A 187 23.90 18.04 -5.62
C ALA A 187 25.05 17.59 -6.53
N PRO A 188 26.23 18.24 -6.47
CA PRO A 188 27.43 17.74 -7.14
C PRO A 188 27.73 16.30 -6.76
N ILE A 189 28.27 15.52 -7.71
CA ILE A 189 28.54 14.09 -7.50
C ILE A 189 29.42 13.84 -6.26
N GLU A 190 30.43 14.69 -6.02
CA GLU A 190 31.34 14.55 -4.88
C GLU A 190 30.62 14.72 -3.52
N VAL A 191 29.61 15.59 -3.46
CA VAL A 191 28.78 15.73 -2.25
C VAL A 191 27.88 14.51 -2.07
N ARG A 192 27.28 14.00 -3.16
CA ARG A 192 26.43 12.80 -3.12
C ARG A 192 27.23 11.57 -2.68
N VAL A 193 28.44 11.39 -3.21
CA VAL A 193 29.33 10.28 -2.88
C VAL A 193 29.64 10.26 -1.38
N LYS A 194 30.07 11.39 -0.80
CA LYS A 194 30.33 11.48 0.65
C LYS A 194 29.12 11.08 1.50
N ARG A 195 27.93 11.61 1.16
CA ARG A 195 26.67 11.28 1.87
C ARG A 195 26.30 9.81 1.75
N VAL A 196 26.49 9.20 0.58
CA VAL A 196 26.19 7.77 0.36
C VAL A 196 27.20 6.88 1.10
N MET A 197 28.49 7.24 1.09
CA MET A 197 29.51 6.53 1.87
C MET A 197 29.16 6.53 3.35
N GLU A 198 28.80 7.67 3.92
CA GLU A 198 28.43 7.80 5.33
C GLU A 198 27.15 7.03 5.67
N SER A 199 26.08 7.22 4.89
CA SER A 199 24.77 6.64 5.17
C SER A 199 24.71 5.12 4.98
N LEU A 200 25.40 4.60 3.95
CA LEU A 200 25.39 3.17 3.62
C LEU A 200 26.65 2.42 4.09
N LYS A 201 27.60 3.14 4.72
CA LYS A 201 28.90 2.59 5.15
C LYS A 201 29.68 1.92 4.01
N LEU A 202 29.69 2.58 2.84
CA LEU A 202 30.38 2.10 1.63
C LEU A 202 31.70 2.85 1.43
N ASN A 203 32.62 2.23 0.68
CA ASN A 203 33.77 2.94 0.13
C ASN A 203 33.35 3.82 -1.06
N GLU A 204 34.26 4.67 -1.54
CA GLU A 204 33.99 5.61 -2.63
C GLU A 204 33.48 4.91 -3.90
N GLU A 205 34.15 3.84 -4.31
CA GLU A 205 33.78 3.08 -5.50
C GLU A 205 32.38 2.49 -5.40
N GLY A 206 32.05 1.89 -4.24
CA GLY A 206 30.73 1.36 -3.94
C GLY A 206 29.65 2.44 -3.94
N ALA A 207 29.93 3.61 -3.36
CA ALA A 207 29.02 4.73 -3.36
C ALA A 207 28.75 5.27 -4.77
N ARG A 208 29.79 5.43 -5.61
CA ARG A 208 29.64 5.85 -7.02
C ARG A 208 28.81 4.84 -7.82
N LYS A 209 29.07 3.54 -7.65
CA LYS A 209 28.30 2.47 -8.30
C LYS A 209 26.83 2.50 -7.88
N GLU A 210 26.55 2.71 -6.59
CA GLU A 210 25.19 2.77 -6.08
C GLU A 210 24.42 4.00 -6.60
N ILE A 211 25.09 5.16 -6.64
CA ILE A 211 24.52 6.39 -7.24
C ILE A 211 24.20 6.17 -8.72
N ALA A 212 25.15 5.66 -9.50
CA ALA A 212 24.96 5.41 -10.93
C ALA A 212 23.80 4.43 -11.16
N ARG A 213 23.75 3.32 -10.43
CA ARG A 213 22.65 2.34 -10.49
C ARG A 213 21.28 2.99 -10.24
N PHE A 214 21.19 3.87 -9.25
CA PHE A 214 19.94 4.56 -8.92
C PHE A 214 19.54 5.61 -9.96
N ASP A 215 20.49 6.45 -10.39
CA ASP A 215 20.27 7.50 -11.38
C ASP A 215 19.87 6.91 -12.74
N ASP A 216 20.57 5.85 -13.19
CA ASP A 216 20.28 5.16 -14.44
C ASP A 216 18.95 4.44 -14.38
N GLY A 217 18.65 3.74 -13.27
CA GLY A 217 17.36 3.08 -13.08
C GLY A 217 16.20 4.07 -13.11
N SER A 218 16.36 5.24 -12.48
CA SER A 218 15.35 6.29 -12.47
C SER A 218 15.16 6.91 -13.86
N ARG A 219 16.26 7.16 -14.58
CA ARG A 219 16.24 7.72 -15.94
C ARG A 219 15.58 6.77 -16.93
N GLU A 220 15.94 5.49 -16.90
CA GLU A 220 15.39 4.49 -17.81
C GLU A 220 13.91 4.24 -17.52
N PHE A 221 13.51 4.19 -16.24
CA PHE A 221 12.10 4.14 -15.86
C PHE A 221 11.32 5.33 -16.45
N VAL A 222 11.80 6.57 -16.23
CA VAL A 222 11.10 7.76 -16.73
C VAL A 222 11.03 7.78 -18.26
N LYS A 223 12.14 7.49 -18.93
CA LYS A 223 12.20 7.42 -20.39
C LYS A 223 11.26 6.36 -20.95
N ARG A 224 11.21 5.17 -20.34
CA ARG A 224 10.38 4.06 -20.82
C ARG A 224 8.89 4.36 -20.70
N TYR A 225 8.45 4.81 -19.53
CA TYR A 225 7.03 4.93 -19.19
C TYR A 225 6.43 6.30 -19.49
N PHE A 226 7.20 7.38 -19.40
CA PHE A 226 6.70 8.76 -19.57
C PHE A 226 7.25 9.46 -20.81
N LYS A 227 8.19 8.83 -21.54
CA LYS A 227 8.86 9.41 -22.72
C LYS A 227 9.47 10.79 -22.44
N ALA A 228 9.91 11.00 -21.20
CA ALA A 228 10.39 12.29 -20.71
C ALA A 228 11.84 12.20 -20.23
N ASN A 229 12.44 13.36 -19.99
CA ASN A 229 13.74 13.48 -19.33
C ASN A 229 13.54 13.84 -17.85
N ILE A 230 14.00 12.95 -16.95
CA ILE A 230 13.90 13.18 -15.50
C ILE A 230 14.70 14.41 -15.03
N ALA A 231 15.72 14.83 -15.78
CA ALA A 231 16.56 15.96 -15.42
C ALA A 231 16.07 17.29 -16.00
N ASP A 232 14.98 17.31 -16.77
CA ASP A 232 14.47 18.53 -17.37
C ASP A 232 13.72 19.36 -16.29
N PRO A 233 14.24 20.55 -15.94
CA PRO A 233 13.70 21.36 -14.85
C PRO A 233 12.27 21.84 -15.09
N ILE A 234 11.77 21.84 -16.34
CA ILE A 234 10.40 22.27 -16.64
C ILE A 234 9.32 21.37 -16.01
N ASN A 235 9.70 20.15 -15.60
CA ASN A 235 8.80 19.19 -14.95
C ASN A 235 8.74 19.36 -13.42
N TYR A 236 9.32 20.44 -12.89
CA TYR A 236 9.42 20.70 -11.47
C TYR A 236 9.11 22.17 -11.20
N ASP A 237 8.44 22.45 -10.09
CA ASP A 237 8.18 23.81 -9.64
C ASP A 237 9.43 24.43 -9.03
N ILE A 238 10.25 23.63 -8.32
CA ILE A 238 11.53 24.07 -7.77
C ILE A 238 12.61 22.99 -7.94
N VAL A 239 13.82 23.43 -8.30
CA VAL A 239 15.04 22.63 -8.26
C VAL A 239 15.97 23.17 -7.16
N ILE A 240 16.29 22.33 -6.16
CA ILE A 240 17.13 22.72 -5.02
C ILE A 240 18.48 22.03 -5.09
N ASN A 241 19.54 22.83 -5.21
CA ASN A 241 20.91 22.33 -5.10
C ASN A 241 21.37 22.33 -3.63
N THR A 242 21.61 21.14 -3.10
CA THR A 242 22.01 20.91 -1.71
C THR A 242 23.52 20.89 -1.50
N ASN A 243 24.32 21.48 -2.39
CA ASN A 243 25.77 21.59 -2.21
C ASN A 243 26.14 22.33 -0.92
N ASN A 244 25.50 23.49 -0.71
CA ASN A 244 25.79 24.40 0.42
C ASN A 244 24.61 24.54 1.38
N LEU A 245 23.50 23.83 1.14
CA LEU A 245 22.33 23.84 2.00
C LEU A 245 22.37 22.62 2.92
N SER A 246 22.06 22.84 4.21
CA SER A 246 21.72 21.75 5.11
C SER A 246 20.39 21.10 4.70
N ILE A 247 20.11 19.92 5.23
CA ILE A 247 18.85 19.22 4.98
C ILE A 247 17.68 20.08 5.50
N GLU A 248 17.85 20.68 6.67
CA GLU A 248 16.87 21.55 7.32
C GLU A 248 16.63 22.83 6.52
N GLY A 249 17.71 23.44 5.99
CA GLY A 249 17.60 24.63 5.14
C GLY A 249 16.88 24.34 3.83
N ALA A 250 17.21 23.23 3.18
CA ALA A 250 16.50 22.79 1.97
C ALA A 250 15.02 22.49 2.26
N ALA A 251 14.72 21.81 3.38
CA ALA A 251 13.35 21.53 3.79
C ALA A 251 12.55 22.80 4.08
N SER A 252 13.14 23.78 4.76
CA SER A 252 12.48 25.07 5.02
C SER A 252 12.08 25.76 3.72
N ILE A 253 12.99 25.85 2.74
CA ILE A 253 12.72 26.45 1.44
C ILE A 253 11.53 25.75 0.75
N ILE A 254 11.48 24.42 0.81
CA ILE A 254 10.38 23.63 0.21
C ILE A 254 9.05 23.94 0.91
N VAL A 255 9.05 23.96 2.25
CA VAL A 255 7.84 24.23 3.03
C VAL A 255 7.32 25.64 2.78
N ASP A 256 8.21 26.63 2.80
CA ASP A 256 7.87 28.02 2.55
C ASP A 256 7.31 28.20 1.14
N ALA A 257 7.95 27.59 0.13
CA ALA A 257 7.45 27.63 -1.23
C ALA A 257 6.12 26.90 -1.41
N ALA A 258 5.91 25.77 -0.75
CA ALA A 258 4.65 25.02 -0.81
C ALA A 258 3.48 25.82 -0.23
N HIS A 259 3.72 26.69 0.77
CA HIS A 259 2.69 27.59 1.29
C HIS A 259 2.30 28.72 0.33
N LEU A 260 3.13 29.01 -0.70
CA LEU A 260 2.83 30.01 -1.73
C LEU A 260 1.94 29.46 -2.85
N LEU A 261 1.72 28.15 -2.89
CA LEU A 261 0.78 27.56 -3.83
C LEU A 261 -0.62 28.01 -3.44
N SER A 262 -1.23 28.78 -4.34
CA SER A 262 -2.62 29.21 -4.20
C SER A 262 -3.54 28.00 -4.45
N ASP A 263 -4.60 27.87 -3.65
CA ASP A 263 -5.67 26.88 -3.84
C ASP A 263 -6.39 27.04 -5.20
#